data_AF-A0A932IMB1-F1
#
_entry.id   AF-A0A932IMB1-F1
#
_cell.length_a   1.000
_cell.length_b   1.000
_cell.length_c   1.000
_cell.angle_alpha   90.00
_cell.angle_beta   90.00
_cell.angle_gamma   90.00
#
_symmetry.space_group_name_H-M   'P 1'
#
loop_
_entity.id
_entity.type
_entity.pdbx_description
1 polymer ?
#
loop_
_entity_poly.entity_id
_entity_poly.type
_entity_poly.pdbx_seq_one_letter_code
_entity_poly.pdbx_strand_id
1 'polypeptide(L)'
;MSTFIGNLIGFAVIIWLAVKFVVPPVRTMMTNQQEAVRKALEESASAADKLANADQTHAKALEDAKREASKVTEEARSDSTRIAEQLREQAAIDAERIKAQGGQQVHLLRQQTIRELRANLGAESVQKAEDLVRAHVADSAAQSATVDRFLDELEAMAPSGSATATSAELGATLNLRAASRDALAAVVDKFGEVTGGLDADGLTALADDLSSVAKLLIEETVLTRHLAQPSDDIEPKVRLVDSLFAGKIGAPALDIVKTAAQQRWSAESNLVDVIEHAARLALLVRAERNNEGELVEEQLFRFGRVLDEQPELTSLLSDYTMPVDGRVGLLDKVLSSGSDSVNPTAAALLKQTIELLRGERADEAVVDLAELAVARRGEVVAHVGAAADLTDAQRTRLTEVLSRIYGQPVSIQLNIDPELLGGLEIAVGDEVIDGSISSRLAAARTGLPD
;
A
#
# COMPACT_ATOMS: atom_id res chain seq x y z
N MET A 1 -80.54 116.25 -105.24
CA MET A 1 -80.57 115.27 -104.14
C MET A 1 -81.29 113.98 -104.56
N SER A 2 -80.93 113.36 -105.70
CA SER A 2 -81.53 112.08 -106.12
C SER A 2 -80.52 111.01 -106.58
N THR A 3 -79.28 111.38 -106.93
CA THR A 3 -78.27 110.43 -107.42
C THR A 3 -77.34 109.84 -106.34
N PHE A 4 -77.28 110.39 -105.12
CA PHE A 4 -76.38 109.89 -104.07
C PHE A 4 -76.91 108.67 -103.30
N ILE A 5 -78.23 108.52 -103.18
CA ILE A 5 -78.86 107.45 -102.39
C ILE A 5 -78.78 106.08 -103.10
N GLY A 6 -78.76 106.05 -104.43
CA GLY A 6 -78.69 104.80 -105.21
C GLY A 6 -77.37 104.04 -105.06
N ASN A 7 -76.23 104.74 -104.98
CA ASN A 7 -74.91 104.10 -104.88
C ASN A 7 -74.68 103.40 -103.53
N LEU A 8 -75.26 103.91 -102.46
CA LEU A 8 -75.10 103.31 -101.12
C LEU A 8 -75.77 101.93 -101.05
N ILE A 9 -76.91 101.77 -101.72
CA ILE A 9 -77.66 100.51 -101.74
C ILE A 9 -76.90 99.44 -102.53
N GLY A 10 -76.30 99.81 -103.67
CA GLY A 10 -75.48 98.90 -104.47
C GLY A 10 -74.25 98.37 -103.71
N PHE A 11 -73.61 99.22 -102.91
CA PHE A 11 -72.44 98.83 -102.11
C PHE A 11 -72.80 97.85 -100.97
N ALA A 12 -73.99 97.98 -100.38
CA ALA A 12 -74.43 97.12 -99.29
C ALA A 12 -74.64 95.65 -99.73
N VAL A 13 -75.08 95.40 -100.97
CA VAL A 13 -75.37 94.04 -101.46
C VAL A 13 -74.09 93.23 -101.70
N ILE A 14 -73.04 93.85 -102.22
CA ILE A 14 -71.76 93.15 -102.49
C ILE A 14 -71.08 92.71 -101.20
N ILE A 15 -71.13 93.53 -100.14
CA ILE A 15 -70.60 93.17 -98.83
C ILE A 15 -71.31 91.93 -98.26
N TRP A 16 -72.62 91.81 -98.45
CA TRP A 16 -73.38 90.69 -97.92
C TRP A 16 -72.95 89.33 -98.51
N LEU A 17 -72.71 89.27 -99.82
CA LEU A 17 -72.30 88.02 -100.50
C LEU A 17 -70.90 87.56 -100.07
N ALA A 18 -69.94 88.48 -99.98
CA ALA A 18 -68.57 88.17 -99.58
C ALA A 18 -68.50 87.62 -98.14
N VAL A 19 -69.26 88.22 -97.22
CA VAL A 19 -69.31 87.79 -95.82
C VAL A 19 -69.94 86.41 -95.67
N LYS A 20 -70.94 86.06 -96.48
CA LYS A 20 -71.68 84.79 -96.32
C LYS A 20 -70.94 83.57 -96.86
N PHE A 21 -70.26 83.67 -98.00
CA PHE A 21 -69.77 82.47 -98.72
C PHE A 21 -68.24 82.27 -98.73
N VAL A 22 -67.43 83.33 -98.69
CA VAL A 22 -65.96 83.21 -98.81
C VAL A 22 -65.26 83.17 -97.45
N VAL A 23 -65.77 83.93 -96.48
CA VAL A 23 -65.20 84.03 -95.12
C VAL A 23 -65.23 82.71 -94.33
N PRO A 24 -66.27 81.86 -94.37
CA PRO A 24 -66.35 80.67 -93.51
C PRO A 24 -65.23 79.62 -93.69
N PRO A 25 -64.90 79.12 -94.91
CA PRO A 25 -63.92 78.04 -95.08
C PRO A 25 -62.48 78.46 -94.79
N VAL A 26 -62.11 79.70 -95.13
CA VAL A 26 -60.79 80.27 -94.82
C VAL A 26 -60.60 80.39 -93.30
N ARG A 27 -61.67 80.77 -92.58
CA ARG A 27 -61.65 80.85 -91.11
C ARG A 27 -61.44 79.48 -90.47
N THR A 28 -62.06 78.42 -91.01
CA THR A 28 -61.94 77.05 -90.46
C THR A 28 -60.55 76.42 -90.63
N MET A 29 -59.85 76.68 -91.75
CA MET A 29 -58.47 76.19 -91.92
C MET A 29 -57.49 76.97 -91.03
N MET A 30 -57.69 78.27 -90.86
CA MET A 30 -56.92 79.05 -89.88
C MET A 30 -57.14 78.54 -88.45
N THR A 31 -58.37 78.22 -88.04
CA THR A 31 -58.63 77.71 -86.69
C THR A 31 -58.02 76.33 -86.45
N ASN A 32 -58.03 75.42 -87.42
CA ASN A 32 -57.42 74.10 -87.25
C ASN A 32 -55.89 74.16 -87.17
N GLN A 33 -55.23 75.01 -87.96
CA GLN A 33 -53.78 75.24 -87.80
C GLN A 33 -53.47 75.95 -86.48
N GLN A 34 -54.29 76.92 -86.07
CA GLN A 34 -54.17 77.55 -84.77
C GLN A 34 -54.33 76.53 -83.62
N GLU A 35 -55.23 75.57 -83.74
CA GLU A 35 -55.47 74.52 -82.73
C GLU A 35 -54.36 73.46 -82.68
N ALA A 36 -53.82 73.05 -83.84
CA ALA A 36 -52.66 72.14 -83.90
C ALA A 36 -51.40 72.79 -83.32
N VAL A 37 -51.14 74.08 -83.61
CA VAL A 37 -50.05 74.85 -83.00
C VAL A 37 -50.30 75.03 -81.50
N ARG A 38 -51.55 75.31 -81.08
CA ARG A 38 -51.92 75.41 -79.67
C ARG A 38 -51.67 74.10 -78.93
N LYS A 39 -52.05 72.96 -79.51
CA LYS A 39 -51.86 71.64 -78.90
C LYS A 39 -50.39 71.22 -78.86
N ALA A 40 -49.61 71.49 -79.90
CA ALA A 40 -48.17 71.25 -79.90
C ALA A 40 -47.45 72.14 -78.86
N LEU A 41 -47.88 73.40 -78.70
CA LEU A 41 -47.39 74.28 -77.64
C LEU A 41 -47.79 73.79 -76.24
N GLU A 42 -49.00 73.27 -76.07
CA GLU A 42 -49.50 72.72 -74.80
C GLU A 42 -48.83 71.40 -74.43
N GLU A 43 -48.60 70.49 -75.39
CA GLU A 43 -47.86 69.24 -75.18
C GLU A 43 -46.38 69.52 -74.86
N SER A 44 -45.74 70.46 -75.57
CA SER A 44 -44.39 70.93 -75.29
C SER A 44 -44.28 71.59 -73.91
N ALA A 45 -45.25 72.43 -73.55
CA ALA A 45 -45.35 73.00 -72.20
C ALA A 45 -45.52 71.89 -71.14
N SER A 46 -46.38 70.89 -71.37
CA SER A 46 -46.57 69.78 -70.43
C SER A 46 -45.35 68.87 -70.31
N ALA A 47 -44.58 68.69 -71.39
CA ALA A 47 -43.35 67.91 -71.39
C ALA A 47 -42.23 68.65 -70.66
N ALA A 48 -42.13 69.97 -70.86
CA ALA A 48 -41.27 70.85 -70.08
C ALA A 48 -41.63 70.82 -68.59
N ASP A 49 -42.92 70.87 -68.25
CA ASP A 49 -43.41 70.76 -66.87
C ASP A 49 -43.13 69.38 -66.26
N LYS A 50 -43.28 68.28 -67.02
CA LYS A 50 -42.92 66.92 -66.56
C LYS A 50 -41.42 66.76 -66.36
N LEU A 51 -40.60 67.32 -67.23
CA LEU A 51 -39.14 67.31 -67.07
C LEU A 51 -38.73 68.14 -65.85
N ALA A 52 -39.30 69.33 -65.68
CA ALA A 52 -39.08 70.18 -64.50
C ALA A 52 -39.52 69.47 -63.20
N ASN A 53 -40.67 68.79 -63.21
CA ASN A 53 -41.14 67.98 -62.08
C ASN A 53 -40.25 66.76 -61.84
N ALA A 54 -39.78 66.08 -62.90
CA ALA A 54 -38.88 64.94 -62.78
C ALA A 54 -37.52 65.35 -62.20
N ASP A 55 -36.93 66.43 -62.69
CA ASP A 55 -35.70 67.03 -62.16
C ASP A 55 -35.89 67.46 -60.70
N GLN A 56 -37.05 68.05 -60.36
CA GLN A 56 -37.38 68.40 -58.98
C GLN A 56 -37.51 67.15 -58.09
N THR A 57 -38.15 66.08 -58.55
CA THR A 57 -38.27 64.83 -57.78
C THR A 57 -36.94 64.11 -57.66
N HIS A 58 -36.09 64.13 -58.68
CA HIS A 58 -34.75 63.57 -58.64
C HIS A 58 -33.85 64.38 -57.70
N ALA A 59 -33.92 65.71 -57.75
CA ALA A 59 -33.22 66.58 -56.81
C ALA A 59 -33.67 66.33 -55.36
N LYS A 60 -34.98 66.20 -55.11
CA LYS A 60 -35.54 65.81 -53.80
C LYS A 60 -35.08 64.42 -53.36
N ALA A 61 -35.11 63.43 -54.25
CA ALA A 61 -34.66 62.07 -53.95
C ALA A 61 -33.15 62.01 -53.65
N LEU A 62 -32.33 62.80 -54.35
CA LEU A 62 -30.90 62.95 -54.04
C LEU A 62 -30.68 63.63 -52.69
N GLU A 63 -31.49 64.64 -52.35
CA GLU A 63 -31.42 65.30 -51.04
C GLU A 63 -31.82 64.35 -49.92
N ASP A 64 -32.92 63.60 -50.08
CA ASP A 64 -33.40 62.61 -49.13
C ASP A 64 -32.42 61.45 -49.00
N ALA A 65 -31.83 60.96 -50.10
CA ALA A 65 -30.79 59.92 -50.08
C ALA A 65 -29.51 60.40 -49.37
N LYS A 66 -29.10 61.68 -49.57
CA LYS A 66 -27.99 62.28 -48.81
C LYS A 66 -28.33 62.40 -47.33
N ARG A 67 -29.55 62.78 -46.99
CA ARG A 67 -30.03 62.87 -45.61
C ARG A 67 -30.03 61.49 -44.95
N GLU A 68 -30.53 60.46 -45.63
CA GLU A 68 -30.57 59.09 -45.12
C GLU A 68 -29.16 58.49 -45.02
N ALA A 69 -28.30 58.69 -46.02
CA ALA A 69 -26.89 58.29 -45.94
C ALA A 69 -26.19 58.95 -44.74
N SER A 70 -26.45 60.23 -44.48
CA SER A 70 -25.91 60.93 -43.31
C SER A 70 -26.41 60.34 -41.98
N LYS A 71 -27.69 59.96 -41.90
CA LYS A 71 -28.24 59.25 -40.73
C LYS A 71 -27.61 57.88 -40.54
N VAL A 72 -27.50 57.08 -41.59
CA VAL A 72 -26.86 55.75 -41.54
C VAL A 72 -25.40 55.87 -41.11
N THR A 73 -24.66 56.88 -41.59
CA THR A 73 -23.29 57.11 -41.12
C THR A 73 -23.22 57.54 -39.66
N GLU A 74 -24.19 58.33 -39.18
CA GLU A 74 -24.26 58.75 -37.78
C GLU A 74 -24.63 57.57 -36.86
N GLU A 75 -25.59 56.74 -37.27
CA GLU A 75 -25.96 55.50 -36.58
C GLU A 75 -24.81 54.51 -36.55
N ALA A 76 -24.12 54.29 -37.68
CA ALA A 76 -22.93 53.44 -37.73
C ALA A 76 -21.79 53.99 -36.86
N ARG A 77 -21.64 55.32 -36.79
CA ARG A 77 -20.68 55.98 -35.89
C ARG A 77 -21.05 55.74 -34.43
N SER A 78 -22.31 55.95 -34.05
CA SER A 78 -22.82 55.67 -32.72
C SER A 78 -22.70 54.19 -32.33
N ASP A 79 -22.97 53.28 -33.25
CA ASP A 79 -22.84 51.84 -33.03
C ASP A 79 -21.38 51.41 -32.90
N SER A 80 -20.48 51.97 -33.71
CA SER A 80 -19.04 51.71 -33.55
C SER A 80 -18.50 52.20 -32.21
N THR A 81 -18.97 53.35 -31.70
CA THR A 81 -18.63 53.81 -30.35
C THR A 81 -19.19 52.88 -29.28
N ARG A 82 -20.44 52.43 -29.43
CA ARG A 82 -21.08 51.48 -28.51
C ARG A 82 -20.38 50.12 -28.48
N ILE A 83 -20.02 49.57 -29.64
CA ILE A 83 -19.24 48.33 -29.76
C ILE A 83 -17.87 48.51 -29.11
N ALA A 84 -17.20 49.65 -29.35
CA ALA A 84 -15.91 49.92 -28.72
C ALA A 84 -16.01 50.05 -27.19
N GLU A 85 -17.09 50.63 -26.66
CA GLU A 85 -17.37 50.67 -25.22
C GLU A 85 -17.65 49.27 -24.65
N GLN A 86 -18.50 48.47 -25.30
CA GLN A 86 -18.78 47.09 -24.89
C GLN A 86 -17.52 46.21 -24.90
N LEU A 87 -16.67 46.34 -25.92
CA LEU A 87 -15.39 45.62 -25.97
C LEU A 87 -14.43 46.08 -24.87
N ARG A 88 -14.43 47.38 -24.50
CA ARG A 88 -13.63 47.88 -23.37
C ARG A 88 -14.14 47.34 -22.03
N GLU A 89 -15.46 47.28 -21.85
CA GLU A 89 -16.07 46.70 -20.64
C GLU A 89 -15.76 45.20 -20.53
N GLN A 90 -15.93 44.45 -21.62
CA GLN A 90 -15.58 43.04 -21.67
C GLN A 90 -14.09 42.81 -21.39
N ALA A 91 -13.20 43.61 -21.99
CA ALA A 91 -11.77 43.54 -21.73
C ALA A 91 -11.43 43.84 -20.25
N ALA A 92 -12.15 44.77 -19.61
CA ALA A 92 -11.99 45.06 -18.19
C ALA A 92 -12.45 43.87 -17.30
N ILE A 93 -13.57 43.23 -17.65
CA ILE A 93 -14.06 42.02 -16.96
C ILE A 93 -13.04 40.88 -17.11
N ASP A 94 -12.53 40.64 -18.31
CA ASP A 94 -11.54 39.60 -18.55
C ASP A 94 -10.22 39.89 -17.84
N ALA A 95 -9.78 41.15 -17.79
CA ALA A 95 -8.60 41.56 -17.03
C ALA A 95 -8.77 41.30 -15.52
N GLU A 96 -9.92 41.67 -14.94
CA GLU A 96 -10.20 41.40 -13.52
C GLU A 96 -10.34 39.90 -13.23
N ARG A 97 -10.93 39.12 -14.15
CA ARG A 97 -10.99 37.65 -14.04
C ARG A 97 -9.59 37.03 -14.01
N ILE A 98 -8.72 37.41 -14.93
CA ILE A 98 -7.32 36.94 -14.98
C ILE A 98 -6.57 37.35 -13.71
N LYS A 99 -6.77 38.59 -13.24
CA LYS A 99 -6.15 39.08 -12.01
C LYS A 99 -6.63 38.32 -10.77
N ALA A 100 -7.93 38.03 -10.66
CA ALA A 100 -8.49 37.25 -9.56
C ALA A 100 -7.96 35.81 -9.57
N GLN A 101 -7.92 35.16 -10.74
CA GLN A 101 -7.34 33.82 -10.91
C GLN A 101 -5.84 33.81 -10.58
N GLY A 102 -5.09 34.80 -11.07
CA GLY A 102 -3.67 34.97 -10.75
C GLY A 102 -3.43 35.18 -9.26
N GLY A 103 -4.28 35.96 -8.59
CA GLY A 103 -4.25 36.14 -7.13
C GLY A 103 -4.45 34.82 -6.39
N GLN A 104 -5.47 34.02 -6.78
CA GLN A 104 -5.69 32.69 -6.21
C GLN A 104 -4.50 31.76 -6.46
N GLN A 105 -3.93 31.76 -7.67
CA GLN A 105 -2.76 30.95 -8.00
C GLN A 105 -1.55 31.32 -7.15
N VAL A 106 -1.30 32.61 -6.90
CA VAL A 106 -0.22 33.07 -6.02
C VAL A 106 -0.47 32.62 -4.57
N HIS A 107 -1.72 32.65 -4.09
CA HIS A 107 -2.05 32.12 -2.77
C HIS A 107 -1.78 30.62 -2.66
N LEU A 108 -2.17 29.83 -3.67
CA LEU A 108 -1.89 28.39 -3.71
C LEU A 108 -0.39 28.10 -3.78
N LEU A 109 0.36 28.81 -4.63
CA LEU A 109 1.83 28.70 -4.67
C LEU A 109 2.43 29.01 -3.30
N ARG A 110 2.00 30.11 -2.66
CA ARG A 110 2.49 30.47 -1.33
C ARG A 110 2.21 29.38 -0.30
N GLN A 111 1.02 28.78 -0.32
CA GLN A 111 0.67 27.68 0.57
C GLN A 111 1.52 26.43 0.30
N GLN A 112 1.76 26.11 -0.97
CA GLN A 112 2.65 25.00 -1.37
C GLN A 112 4.09 25.25 -0.92
N THR A 113 4.64 26.45 -1.17
CA THR A 113 6.00 26.81 -0.72
C THR A 113 6.13 26.78 0.81
N ILE A 114 5.09 27.20 1.55
CA ILE A 114 5.11 27.11 3.02
C ILE A 114 5.08 25.66 3.49
N ARG A 115 4.30 24.78 2.83
CA ARG A 115 4.30 23.34 3.15
C ARG A 115 5.65 22.71 2.87
N GLU A 116 6.20 22.92 1.69
CA GLU A 116 7.53 22.45 1.31
C GLU A 116 8.61 22.96 2.27
N LEU A 117 8.57 24.25 2.66
CA LEU A 117 9.50 24.80 3.64
C LEU A 117 9.34 24.14 5.02
N ARG A 118 8.11 23.86 5.46
CA ARG A 118 7.85 23.16 6.74
C ARG A 118 8.35 21.72 6.69
N ALA A 119 8.13 21.00 5.60
CA ALA A 119 8.63 19.66 5.40
C ALA A 119 10.16 19.63 5.42
N ASN A 120 10.82 20.51 4.66
CA ASN A 120 12.29 20.61 4.62
C ASN A 120 12.89 21.00 5.97
N LEU A 121 12.32 22.00 6.64
CA LEU A 121 12.77 22.43 7.96
C LEU A 121 12.54 21.32 9.00
N GLY A 122 11.41 20.61 8.91
CA GLY A 122 11.10 19.46 9.76
C GLY A 122 12.12 18.32 9.56
N ALA A 123 12.43 17.98 8.32
CA ALA A 123 13.41 16.95 7.98
C ALA A 123 14.81 17.31 8.49
N GLU A 124 15.28 18.54 8.27
CA GLU A 124 16.54 19.05 8.82
C GLU A 124 16.56 19.02 10.36
N SER A 125 15.45 19.36 11.00
CA SER A 125 15.33 19.36 12.47
C SER A 125 15.41 17.95 13.04
N VAL A 126 14.71 16.98 12.44
CA VAL A 126 14.78 15.57 12.84
C VAL A 126 16.18 15.02 12.58
N GLN A 127 16.82 15.36 11.47
CA GLN A 127 18.20 14.93 11.18
C GLN A 127 19.18 15.45 12.24
N LYS A 128 19.10 16.73 12.62
CA LYS A 128 19.94 17.27 13.70
C LYS A 128 19.63 16.65 15.05
N ALA A 129 18.36 16.34 15.33
CA ALA A 129 17.98 15.63 16.54
C ALA A 129 18.56 14.21 16.56
N GLU A 130 18.52 13.48 15.44
CA GLU A 130 19.16 12.18 15.27
C GLU A 130 20.67 12.28 15.55
N ASP A 131 21.38 13.24 14.97
CA ASP A 131 22.81 13.42 15.19
C ASP A 131 23.14 13.71 16.66
N LEU A 132 22.35 14.56 17.32
CA LEU A 132 22.50 14.88 18.75
C LEU A 132 22.23 13.67 19.64
N VAL A 133 21.18 12.90 19.34
CA VAL A 133 20.84 11.70 20.10
C VAL A 133 21.91 10.63 19.90
N ARG A 134 22.36 10.39 18.66
CA ARG A 134 23.47 9.48 18.34
C ARG A 134 24.75 9.86 19.10
N ALA A 135 25.05 11.15 19.21
CA ALA A 135 26.19 11.63 20.01
C ALA A 135 25.98 11.42 21.52
N HIS A 136 24.76 11.58 22.03
CA HIS A 136 24.43 11.38 23.45
C HIS A 136 24.52 9.90 23.85
N VAL A 137 23.97 9.01 23.03
CA VAL A 137 23.96 7.55 23.27
C VAL A 137 25.28 6.86 22.93
N ALA A 138 26.30 7.61 22.50
CA ALA A 138 27.65 7.08 22.43
C ALA A 138 28.24 6.84 23.85
N ASP A 139 27.67 7.47 24.88
CA ASP A 139 28.04 7.23 26.28
C ASP A 139 27.25 6.04 26.86
N SER A 140 27.98 5.08 27.45
CA SER A 140 27.38 3.87 28.03
C SER A 140 26.42 4.18 29.18
N ALA A 141 26.67 5.24 29.96
CA ALA A 141 25.75 5.66 31.01
C ALA A 141 24.42 6.19 30.45
N ALA A 142 24.46 6.91 29.33
CA ALA A 142 23.26 7.38 28.64
C ALA A 142 22.46 6.20 28.04
N GLN A 143 23.13 5.21 27.43
CA GLN A 143 22.49 3.99 26.94
C GLN A 143 21.79 3.24 28.08
N SER A 144 22.49 3.00 29.19
CA SER A 144 21.92 2.34 30.36
C SER A 144 20.70 3.08 30.92
N ALA A 145 20.76 4.41 31.00
CA ALA A 145 19.62 5.23 31.44
C ALA A 145 18.41 5.17 30.49
N THR A 146 18.62 4.92 29.19
CA THR A 146 17.51 4.71 28.24
C THR A 146 16.83 3.37 28.43
N VAL A 147 17.62 2.32 28.71
CA VAL A 147 17.10 0.99 29.09
C VAL A 147 16.30 1.09 30.38
N ASP A 148 16.84 1.72 31.42
CA ASP A 148 16.15 1.85 32.72
C ASP A 148 14.82 2.58 32.59
N ARG A 149 14.77 3.67 31.81
CA ARG A 149 13.53 4.40 31.54
C ARG A 149 12.49 3.52 30.84
N PHE A 150 12.91 2.71 29.88
CA PHE A 150 11.99 1.82 29.20
C PHE A 150 11.50 0.69 30.12
N LEU A 151 12.36 0.15 31.00
CA LEU A 151 11.94 -0.80 32.02
C LEU A 151 10.91 -0.19 32.99
N ASP A 152 11.05 1.08 33.35
CA ASP A 152 10.05 1.82 34.15
C ASP A 152 8.71 1.94 33.40
N GLU A 153 8.73 2.27 32.09
CA GLU A 153 7.55 2.33 31.23
C GLU A 153 6.86 0.95 31.13
N LEU A 154 7.64 -0.10 30.92
CA LEU A 154 7.16 -1.48 30.82
C LEU A 154 6.54 -1.97 32.13
N GLU A 155 7.14 -1.64 33.27
CA GLU A 155 6.61 -1.98 34.59
C GLU A 155 5.27 -1.27 34.88
N ALA A 156 5.10 -0.04 34.41
CA ALA A 156 3.84 0.69 34.52
C ALA A 156 2.72 0.08 33.66
N MET A 157 3.07 -0.63 32.59
CA MET A 157 2.12 -1.35 31.71
C MET A 157 1.72 -2.71 32.25
N ALA A 158 2.48 -3.29 33.19
CA ALA A 158 2.23 -4.64 33.68
C ALA A 158 0.90 -4.73 34.48
N PRO A 159 -0.06 -5.58 34.05
CA PRO A 159 -1.32 -5.75 34.76
C PRO A 159 -1.09 -6.37 36.16
N SER A 160 -1.95 -6.00 37.13
CA SER A 160 -1.85 -6.45 38.52
C SER A 160 -2.37 -7.88 38.78
N GLY A 161 -2.50 -8.73 37.75
CA GLY A 161 -3.09 -10.06 37.87
C GLY A 161 -2.53 -11.05 36.85
N SER A 162 -2.11 -12.21 37.35
CA SER A 162 -1.57 -13.31 36.54
C SER A 162 -2.65 -13.98 35.71
N ALA A 163 -2.54 -13.89 34.38
CA ALA A 163 -3.23 -14.82 33.49
C ALA A 163 -2.52 -16.19 33.58
N THR A 164 -3.31 -17.26 33.68
CA THR A 164 -2.82 -18.64 33.73
C THR A 164 -2.78 -19.16 32.30
N ALA A 165 -1.59 -19.45 31.79
CA ALA A 165 -1.43 -20.08 30.49
C ALA A 165 -1.68 -21.59 30.56
N THR A 166 -2.34 -22.09 29.53
CA THR A 166 -2.73 -23.48 29.32
C THR A 166 -1.65 -24.25 28.54
N SER A 167 -1.67 -25.57 28.66
CA SER A 167 -0.84 -26.60 28.03
C SER A 167 -0.75 -26.63 26.48
N ALA A 168 -1.03 -25.51 25.79
CA ALA A 168 -1.02 -25.37 24.33
C ALA A 168 0.37 -25.07 23.73
N GLU A 169 1.39 -24.77 24.55
CA GLU A 169 2.67 -24.18 24.10
C GLU A 169 3.71 -25.21 23.64
N LEU A 170 3.63 -26.47 24.11
CA LEU A 170 4.57 -27.52 23.71
C LEU A 170 4.49 -27.91 22.22
N GLY A 171 3.49 -27.43 21.48
CA GLY A 171 3.30 -27.70 20.06
C GLY A 171 3.25 -26.46 19.15
N ALA A 172 3.54 -25.27 19.69
CA ALA A 172 3.41 -24.00 18.95
C ALA A 172 4.34 -23.93 17.72
N THR A 173 5.55 -24.52 17.81
CA THR A 173 6.58 -24.45 16.76
C THR A 173 6.26 -25.29 15.52
N LEU A 174 5.31 -26.23 15.58
CA LEU A 174 5.04 -27.16 14.47
C LEU A 174 3.97 -26.66 13.47
N ASN A 175 3.43 -25.44 13.63
CA ASN A 175 2.44 -24.83 12.71
C ASN A 175 1.28 -25.78 12.30
N LEU A 176 0.78 -26.57 13.25
CA LEU A 176 -0.14 -27.67 13.00
C LEU A 176 -1.60 -27.22 12.87
N ARG A 177 -2.35 -27.85 11.95
CA ARG A 177 -3.82 -27.73 11.88
C ARG A 177 -4.49 -28.51 13.02
N ALA A 178 -5.77 -28.23 13.28
CA ALA A 178 -6.53 -28.76 14.41
C ALA A 178 -6.35 -30.27 14.66
N ALA A 179 -6.58 -31.14 13.66
CA ALA A 179 -6.45 -32.58 13.85
C ALA A 179 -5.01 -33.03 14.18
N SER A 180 -4.00 -32.38 13.58
CA SER A 180 -2.60 -32.68 13.88
C SER A 180 -2.19 -32.17 15.26
N ARG A 181 -2.78 -31.08 15.76
CA ARG A 181 -2.55 -30.59 17.14
C ARG A 181 -3.13 -31.54 18.19
N ASP A 182 -4.35 -32.04 17.96
CA ASP A 182 -4.96 -33.03 18.84
C ASP A 182 -4.15 -34.34 18.84
N ALA A 183 -3.67 -34.75 17.66
CA ALA A 183 -2.77 -35.89 17.49
C ALA A 183 -1.44 -35.71 18.24
N LEU A 184 -0.80 -34.54 18.12
CA LEU A 184 0.42 -34.20 18.85
C LEU A 184 0.18 -34.28 20.36
N ALA A 185 -0.90 -33.67 20.87
CA ALA A 185 -1.23 -33.69 22.30
C ALA A 185 -1.32 -35.14 22.82
N ALA A 186 -2.02 -36.02 22.10
CA ALA A 186 -2.12 -37.43 22.47
C ALA A 186 -0.76 -38.16 22.48
N VAL A 187 0.14 -37.83 21.54
CA VAL A 187 1.49 -38.41 21.50
C VAL A 187 2.37 -37.87 22.63
N VAL A 188 2.28 -36.56 22.94
CA VAL A 188 3.03 -35.93 24.05
C VAL A 188 2.56 -36.45 25.40
N ASP A 189 1.25 -36.66 25.59
CA ASP A 189 0.69 -37.30 26.79
C ASP A 189 1.26 -38.71 26.95
N LYS A 190 1.25 -39.51 25.88
CA LYS A 190 1.82 -40.87 25.90
C LYS A 190 3.32 -40.84 26.16
N PHE A 191 4.04 -39.91 25.56
CA PHE A 191 5.47 -39.70 25.80
C PHE A 191 5.74 -39.41 27.28
N GLY A 192 4.93 -38.56 27.93
CA GLY A 192 5.02 -38.28 29.36
C GLY A 192 4.86 -39.53 30.23
N GLU A 193 3.86 -40.37 29.93
CA GLU A 193 3.67 -41.65 30.62
C GLU A 193 4.88 -42.58 30.49
N VAL A 194 5.42 -42.71 29.27
CA VAL A 194 6.51 -43.64 28.94
C VAL A 194 7.84 -43.19 29.53
N THR A 195 8.13 -41.89 29.46
CA THR A 195 9.39 -41.31 29.94
C THR A 195 9.48 -41.22 31.46
N GLY A 196 8.35 -41.16 32.18
CA GLY A 196 8.31 -41.02 33.64
C GLY A 196 9.15 -42.05 34.40
N GLY A 197 9.33 -43.26 33.86
CA GLY A 197 10.12 -44.34 34.47
C GLY A 197 11.50 -44.59 33.84
N LEU A 198 11.90 -43.87 32.79
CA LEU A 198 13.20 -44.07 32.15
C LEU A 198 14.33 -43.40 32.94
N ASP A 199 15.58 -43.79 32.71
CA ASP A 199 16.78 -43.08 33.16
C ASP A 199 17.43 -42.32 31.99
N ALA A 200 18.62 -41.72 32.20
CA ALA A 200 19.30 -40.95 31.17
C ALA A 200 19.71 -41.81 29.94
N ASP A 201 20.12 -43.05 30.18
CA ASP A 201 20.50 -43.99 29.11
C ASP A 201 19.26 -44.46 28.35
N GLY A 202 18.16 -44.76 29.05
CA GLY A 202 16.87 -45.09 28.44
C GLY A 202 16.27 -43.96 27.61
N LEU A 203 16.43 -42.70 28.04
CA LEU A 203 16.02 -41.52 27.26
C LEU A 203 16.89 -41.32 26.01
N THR A 204 18.19 -41.58 26.10
CA THR A 204 19.10 -41.52 24.94
C THR A 204 18.72 -42.59 23.91
N ALA A 205 18.51 -43.83 24.36
CA ALA A 205 18.06 -44.92 23.50
C ALA A 205 16.68 -44.62 22.86
N LEU A 206 15.76 -44.03 23.62
CA LEU A 206 14.46 -43.60 23.11
C LEU A 206 14.59 -42.55 21.99
N ALA A 207 15.44 -41.54 22.19
CA ALA A 207 15.70 -40.52 21.19
C ALA A 207 16.30 -41.11 19.90
N ASP A 208 17.29 -42.00 20.04
CA ASP A 208 17.95 -42.66 18.91
C ASP A 208 16.99 -43.56 18.13
N ASP A 209 16.15 -44.32 18.83
CA ASP A 209 15.13 -45.18 18.24
C ASP A 209 14.08 -44.35 17.47
N LEU A 210 13.53 -43.30 18.08
CA LEU A 210 12.54 -42.44 17.42
C LEU A 210 13.14 -41.69 16.22
N SER A 211 14.41 -41.26 16.30
CA SER A 211 15.13 -40.68 15.16
C SER A 211 15.30 -41.68 14.03
N SER A 212 15.64 -42.92 14.35
CA SER A 212 15.79 -43.99 13.37
C SER A 212 14.46 -44.32 12.69
N VAL A 213 13.36 -44.30 13.44
CA VAL A 213 12.00 -44.41 12.89
C VAL A 213 11.69 -43.23 11.98
N ALA A 214 11.96 -41.99 12.39
CA ALA A 214 11.76 -40.81 11.57
C ALA A 214 12.54 -40.89 10.25
N LYS A 215 13.82 -41.27 10.29
CA LYS A 215 14.65 -41.50 9.08
C LYS A 215 14.01 -42.52 8.13
N LEU A 216 13.58 -43.67 8.65
CA LEU A 216 12.92 -44.69 7.84
C LEU A 216 11.64 -44.16 7.19
N LEU A 217 10.83 -43.38 7.92
CA LEU A 217 9.60 -42.80 7.40
C LEU A 217 9.88 -41.70 6.35
N ILE A 218 10.99 -40.99 6.46
CA ILE A 218 11.43 -40.02 5.44
C ILE A 218 11.84 -40.74 4.16
N GLU A 219 12.63 -41.82 4.28
CA GLU A 219 13.10 -42.61 3.14
C GLU A 219 11.95 -43.38 2.46
N GLU A 220 11.10 -44.03 3.26
CA GLU A 220 10.01 -44.89 2.79
C GLU A 220 8.67 -44.13 2.74
N THR A 221 8.54 -43.20 1.80
CA THR A 221 7.34 -42.34 1.65
C THR A 221 6.02 -43.11 1.52
N VAL A 222 6.04 -44.33 0.96
CA VAL A 222 4.85 -45.19 0.84
C VAL A 222 4.39 -45.67 2.22
N LEU A 223 5.33 -46.07 3.08
CA LEU A 223 5.03 -46.47 4.46
C LEU A 223 4.41 -45.30 5.23
N THR A 224 5.00 -44.12 5.13
CA THR A 224 4.51 -42.90 5.79
C THR A 224 3.10 -42.55 5.36
N ARG A 225 2.81 -42.62 4.05
CA ARG A 225 1.45 -42.41 3.55
C ARG A 225 0.45 -43.37 4.16
N HIS A 226 0.78 -44.66 4.24
CA HIS A 226 -0.12 -45.65 4.82
C HIS A 226 -0.33 -45.48 6.32
N LEU A 227 0.71 -45.07 7.07
CA LEU A 227 0.61 -44.83 8.50
C LEU A 227 -0.11 -43.51 8.83
N ALA A 228 0.10 -42.46 8.04
CA ALA A 228 -0.51 -41.16 8.23
C ALA A 228 -1.97 -41.08 7.71
N GLN A 229 -2.41 -42.08 6.93
CA GLN A 229 -3.76 -42.11 6.37
C GLN A 229 -4.83 -42.05 7.49
N PRO A 230 -5.78 -41.10 7.43
CA PRO A 230 -6.92 -41.07 8.32
C PRO A 230 -7.78 -42.33 8.13
N SER A 231 -7.99 -43.08 9.20
CA SER A 231 -8.80 -44.31 9.20
C SER A 231 -9.56 -44.44 10.53
N ASP A 232 -10.79 -44.93 10.46
CA ASP A 232 -11.59 -45.29 11.64
C ASP A 232 -11.16 -46.64 12.23
N ASP A 233 -10.68 -47.55 11.37
CA ASP A 233 -10.04 -48.79 11.80
C ASP A 233 -8.53 -48.58 11.92
N ILE A 234 -8.05 -48.59 13.17
CA ILE A 234 -6.65 -48.38 13.53
C ILE A 234 -5.85 -49.68 13.61
N GLU A 235 -6.49 -50.85 13.67
CA GLU A 235 -5.81 -52.13 13.87
C GLU A 235 -4.80 -52.49 12.76
N PRO A 236 -5.09 -52.27 11.46
CA PRO A 236 -4.12 -52.52 10.40
C PRO A 236 -2.84 -51.69 10.55
N LYS A 237 -2.97 -50.42 10.95
CA LYS A 237 -1.83 -49.52 11.14
C LYS A 237 -0.97 -49.95 12.33
N VAL A 238 -1.59 -50.29 13.45
CA VAL A 238 -0.88 -50.80 14.63
C VAL A 238 -0.17 -52.12 14.33
N ARG A 239 -0.83 -53.06 13.65
CA ARG A 239 -0.18 -54.32 13.22
C ARG A 239 0.99 -54.09 12.27
N LEU A 240 0.89 -53.12 11.37
CA LEU A 240 1.99 -52.75 10.49
C LEU A 240 3.19 -52.23 11.31
N VAL A 241 2.95 -51.31 12.26
CA VAL A 241 3.98 -50.80 13.17
C VAL A 241 4.62 -51.94 13.96
N ASP A 242 3.83 -52.84 14.54
CA ASP A 242 4.34 -54.04 15.24
C ASP A 242 5.22 -54.90 14.33
N SER A 243 4.75 -55.22 13.13
CA SER A 243 5.48 -56.08 12.20
C SER A 243 6.83 -55.49 11.75
N LEU A 244 6.92 -54.17 11.68
CA LEU A 244 8.11 -53.48 11.18
C LEU A 244 9.12 -53.19 12.29
N PHE A 245 8.66 -52.80 13.47
CA PHE A 245 9.50 -52.22 14.51
C PHE A 245 9.65 -53.09 15.77
N ALA A 246 8.76 -54.06 16.01
CA ALA A 246 8.88 -54.92 17.19
C ALA A 246 10.22 -55.68 17.19
N GLY A 247 10.95 -55.59 18.30
CA GLY A 247 12.27 -56.20 18.46
C GLY A 247 13.42 -55.46 17.75
N LYS A 248 13.15 -54.36 17.02
CA LYS A 248 14.18 -53.49 16.43
C LYS A 248 14.40 -52.21 17.21
N ILE A 249 13.35 -51.68 17.83
CA ILE A 249 13.38 -50.53 18.72
C ILE A 249 12.90 -50.94 20.12
N GLY A 250 13.24 -50.14 21.12
CA GLY A 250 12.78 -50.31 22.49
C GLY A 250 11.25 -50.23 22.62
N ALA A 251 10.70 -50.92 23.62
CA ALA A 251 9.27 -50.88 23.92
C ALA A 251 8.72 -49.44 24.12
N PRO A 252 9.44 -48.53 24.81
CA PRO A 252 9.07 -47.11 24.89
C PRO A 252 8.83 -46.44 23.53
N ALA A 253 9.77 -46.61 22.59
CA ALA A 253 9.68 -46.02 21.26
C ALA A 253 8.54 -46.64 20.46
N LEU A 254 8.36 -47.97 20.55
CA LEU A 254 7.29 -48.69 19.88
C LEU A 254 5.90 -48.19 20.32
N ASP A 255 5.70 -47.95 21.61
CA ASP A 255 4.41 -47.47 22.14
C ASP A 255 4.08 -46.04 21.67
N ILE A 256 5.09 -45.17 21.55
CA ILE A 256 4.92 -43.82 21.01
C ILE A 256 4.57 -43.88 19.52
N VAL A 257 5.31 -44.67 18.72
CA VAL A 257 5.05 -44.81 17.28
C VAL A 257 3.68 -45.44 17.01
N LYS A 258 3.27 -46.43 17.82
CA LYS A 258 1.91 -46.98 17.77
C LYS A 258 0.86 -45.93 18.07
N THR A 259 1.09 -45.09 19.07
CA THR A 259 0.15 -44.02 19.43
C THR A 259 0.04 -43.01 18.29
N ALA A 260 1.16 -42.59 17.71
CA ALA A 260 1.20 -41.68 16.56
C ALA A 260 0.48 -42.27 15.33
N ALA A 261 0.65 -43.57 15.05
CA ALA A 261 -0.04 -44.25 13.95
C ALA A 261 -1.56 -44.39 14.15
N GLN A 262 -2.04 -44.36 15.40
CA GLN A 262 -3.47 -44.37 15.72
C GLN A 262 -4.14 -43.01 15.50
N GLN A 263 -3.37 -41.92 15.52
CA GLN A 263 -3.91 -40.57 15.38
C GLN A 263 -4.32 -40.23 13.94
N ARG A 264 -5.06 -39.12 13.82
CA ARG A 264 -5.48 -38.54 12.55
C ARG A 264 -4.62 -37.32 12.23
N TRP A 265 -3.96 -37.36 11.08
CA TRP A 265 -3.04 -36.30 10.64
C TRP A 265 -3.67 -35.45 9.53
N SER A 266 -3.43 -34.14 9.58
CA SER A 266 -3.92 -33.20 8.56
C SER A 266 -3.07 -33.23 7.27
N ALA A 267 -1.86 -33.76 7.34
CA ALA A 267 -0.94 -33.96 6.24
C ALA A 267 0.03 -35.11 6.59
N GLU A 268 0.52 -35.82 5.58
CA GLU A 268 1.39 -36.99 5.72
C GLU A 268 2.69 -36.67 6.49
N SER A 269 3.25 -35.48 6.29
CA SER A 269 4.47 -35.02 6.97
C SER A 269 4.31 -34.90 8.49
N ASN A 270 3.14 -34.53 9.00
CA ASN A 270 2.94 -34.27 10.43
C ASN A 270 3.21 -35.51 11.29
N LEU A 271 2.99 -36.71 10.77
CA LEU A 271 3.34 -37.94 11.49
C LEU A 271 4.85 -38.00 11.77
N VAL A 272 5.66 -37.66 10.76
CA VAL A 272 7.12 -37.61 10.87
C VAL A 272 7.53 -36.46 11.79
N ASP A 273 6.93 -35.28 11.61
CA ASP A 273 7.19 -34.08 12.41
C ASP A 273 6.98 -34.37 13.91
N VAL A 274 5.92 -35.10 14.28
CA VAL A 274 5.64 -35.45 15.68
C VAL A 274 6.55 -36.54 16.23
N ILE A 275 6.95 -37.53 15.43
CA ILE A 275 7.92 -38.55 15.87
C ILE A 275 9.28 -37.89 16.13
N GLU A 276 9.71 -37.00 15.25
CA GLU A 276 10.90 -36.18 15.42
C GLU A 276 10.80 -35.29 16.67
N HIS A 277 9.67 -34.60 16.85
CA HIS A 277 9.43 -33.79 18.03
C HIS A 277 9.52 -34.61 19.33
N ALA A 278 8.93 -35.80 19.38
CA ALA A 278 9.06 -36.70 20.52
C ALA A 278 10.51 -37.16 20.77
N ALA A 279 11.29 -37.36 19.71
CA ALA A 279 12.70 -37.69 19.80
C ALA A 279 13.53 -36.53 20.38
N ARG A 280 13.27 -35.28 19.95
CA ARG A 280 13.88 -34.07 20.51
C ARG A 280 13.50 -33.89 21.99
N LEU A 281 12.22 -34.07 22.31
CA LEU A 281 11.73 -34.03 23.70
C LEU A 281 12.44 -35.06 24.60
N ALA A 282 12.75 -36.27 24.11
CA ALA A 282 13.48 -37.26 24.90
C ALA A 282 14.86 -36.76 25.35
N LEU A 283 15.61 -36.11 24.46
CA LEU A 283 16.91 -35.51 24.78
C LEU A 283 16.77 -34.29 25.69
N LEU A 284 15.73 -33.47 25.51
CA LEU A 284 15.46 -32.34 26.42
C LEU A 284 15.11 -32.81 27.84
N VAL A 285 14.26 -33.83 27.97
CA VAL A 285 13.94 -34.44 29.29
C VAL A 285 15.19 -35.03 29.95
N ARG A 286 16.11 -35.59 29.16
CA ARG A 286 17.41 -36.05 29.66
C ARG A 286 18.24 -34.88 30.20
N ALA A 287 18.31 -33.77 29.45
CA ALA A 287 19.02 -32.57 29.90
C ALA A 287 18.43 -32.02 31.21
N GLU A 288 17.11 -31.93 31.32
CA GLU A 288 16.43 -31.48 32.54
C GLU A 288 16.77 -32.37 33.75
N ARG A 289 16.73 -33.69 33.60
CA ARG A 289 17.04 -34.64 34.68
C ARG A 289 18.48 -34.56 35.17
N ASN A 290 19.40 -34.19 34.27
CA ASN A 290 20.80 -33.99 34.60
C ASN A 290 21.09 -32.57 35.11
N ASN A 291 20.10 -31.68 35.19
CA ASN A 291 20.25 -30.25 35.48
C ASN A 291 21.14 -29.52 34.46
N GLU A 292 21.06 -29.94 33.20
CA GLU A 292 21.80 -29.36 32.07
C GLU A 292 20.90 -28.51 31.14
N GLY A 293 19.60 -28.37 31.47
CA GLY A 293 18.60 -27.71 30.62
C GLY A 293 18.98 -26.29 30.20
N GLU A 294 19.34 -25.42 31.17
CA GLU A 294 19.75 -24.04 30.91
C GLU A 294 21.01 -23.96 30.03
N LEU A 295 21.99 -24.83 30.28
CA LEU A 295 23.22 -24.88 29.48
C LEU A 295 22.93 -25.34 28.04
N VAL A 296 22.04 -26.32 27.86
CA VAL A 296 21.63 -26.80 26.53
C VAL A 296 20.89 -25.69 25.78
N GLU A 297 19.94 -25.03 26.42
CA GLU A 297 19.20 -23.89 25.88
C GLU A 297 20.15 -22.78 25.40
N GLU A 298 21.07 -22.33 26.26
CA GLU A 298 22.06 -21.30 25.93
C GLU A 298 22.89 -21.68 24.71
N GLN A 299 23.34 -22.94 24.64
CA GLN A 299 24.16 -23.43 23.53
C GLN A 299 23.39 -23.55 22.21
N LEU A 300 22.10 -23.93 22.26
CA LEU A 300 21.23 -23.97 21.09
C LEU A 300 21.00 -22.56 20.53
N PHE A 301 20.66 -21.58 21.38
CA PHE A 301 20.52 -20.19 20.97
C PHE A 301 21.82 -19.59 20.44
N ARG A 302 22.95 -19.89 21.09
CA ARG A 302 24.27 -19.49 20.60
C ARG A 302 24.54 -20.04 19.21
N PHE A 303 24.25 -21.31 18.97
CA PHE A 303 24.44 -21.91 17.66
C PHE A 303 23.49 -21.32 16.61
N GLY A 304 22.23 -21.07 16.97
CA GLY A 304 21.27 -20.36 16.11
C GLY A 304 21.79 -19.00 15.64
N ARG A 305 22.35 -18.19 16.56
CA ARG A 305 23.00 -16.90 16.20
C ARG A 305 24.19 -17.08 15.26
N VAL A 306 25.03 -18.08 15.49
CA VAL A 306 26.16 -18.38 14.59
C VAL A 306 25.68 -18.72 13.18
N LEU A 307 24.57 -19.47 13.06
CA LEU A 307 23.97 -19.78 11.76
C LEU A 307 23.39 -18.53 11.08
N ASP A 308 22.68 -17.69 11.81
CA ASP A 308 22.13 -16.43 11.29
C ASP A 308 23.24 -15.48 10.80
N GLU A 309 24.32 -15.34 11.56
CA GLU A 309 25.49 -14.53 11.20
C GLU A 309 26.34 -15.13 10.06
N GLN A 310 26.18 -16.43 9.76
CA GLN A 310 26.97 -17.15 8.74
C GLN A 310 26.06 -17.77 7.65
N PRO A 311 25.54 -16.97 6.70
CA PRO A 311 24.60 -17.45 5.68
C PRO A 311 25.14 -18.60 4.82
N GLU A 312 26.45 -18.64 4.56
CA GLU A 312 27.09 -19.71 3.81
C GLU A 312 27.03 -21.05 4.57
N LEU A 313 27.30 -21.04 5.88
CA LEU A 313 27.21 -22.22 6.73
C LEU A 313 25.77 -22.73 6.81
N THR A 314 24.83 -21.81 7.01
CA THR A 314 23.40 -22.11 7.01
C THR A 314 22.96 -22.74 5.71
N SER A 315 23.37 -22.19 4.57
CA SER A 315 23.05 -22.77 3.25
C SER A 315 23.60 -24.19 3.09
N LEU A 316 24.83 -24.46 3.54
CA LEU A 316 25.45 -25.79 3.44
C LEU A 316 24.78 -26.82 4.34
N LEU A 317 24.37 -26.43 5.56
CA LEU A 317 23.66 -27.32 6.48
C LEU A 317 22.20 -27.55 6.05
N SER A 318 21.59 -26.55 5.41
CA SER A 318 20.22 -26.63 4.89
C SER A 318 20.10 -27.42 3.58
N ASP A 319 21.22 -27.68 2.89
CA ASP A 319 21.20 -28.39 1.60
C ASP A 319 20.92 -29.89 1.77
N TYR A 320 19.64 -30.23 1.83
CA TYR A 320 19.13 -31.60 1.91
C TYR A 320 19.44 -32.46 0.66
N THR A 321 19.99 -31.88 -0.41
CA THR A 321 20.47 -32.65 -1.57
C THR A 321 21.88 -33.22 -1.34
N MET A 322 22.63 -32.69 -0.38
CA MET A 322 23.90 -33.25 0.05
C MET A 322 23.72 -34.46 0.96
N PRO A 323 24.63 -35.46 0.89
CA PRO A 323 24.61 -36.59 1.82
C PRO A 323 24.63 -36.13 3.28
N VAL A 324 23.77 -36.74 4.10
CA VAL A 324 23.61 -36.41 5.53
C VAL A 324 24.94 -36.48 6.28
N ASP A 325 25.77 -37.50 6.01
CA ASP A 325 27.10 -37.66 6.63
C ASP A 325 28.02 -36.45 6.39
N GLY A 326 27.93 -35.82 5.22
CA GLY A 326 28.70 -34.63 4.89
C GLY A 326 28.26 -33.42 5.71
N ARG A 327 26.95 -33.25 5.90
CA ARG A 327 26.35 -32.16 6.70
C ARG A 327 26.62 -32.35 8.18
N VAL A 328 26.45 -33.56 8.70
CA VAL A 328 26.82 -33.92 10.08
C VAL A 328 28.31 -33.72 10.32
N GLY A 329 29.17 -34.15 9.39
CA GLY A 329 30.60 -33.93 9.49
C GLY A 329 31.02 -32.45 9.42
N LEU A 330 30.24 -31.60 8.76
CA LEU A 330 30.41 -30.15 8.79
C LEU A 330 30.00 -29.58 10.16
N LEU A 331 28.84 -29.99 10.69
CA LEU A 331 28.38 -29.62 12.02
C LEU A 331 29.42 -29.98 13.10
N ASP A 332 29.93 -31.21 13.10
CA ASP A 332 30.94 -31.66 14.06
C ASP A 332 32.22 -30.79 14.00
N LYS A 333 32.66 -30.40 12.79
CA LYS A 333 33.81 -29.50 12.63
C LYS A 333 33.52 -28.12 13.22
N VAL A 334 32.35 -27.55 12.98
CA VAL A 334 31.97 -26.23 13.51
C VAL A 334 31.89 -26.29 15.05
N LEU A 335 31.21 -27.30 15.61
CA LEU A 335 31.10 -27.48 17.05
C LEU A 335 32.47 -27.69 17.72
N SER A 336 33.37 -28.43 17.07
CA SER A 336 34.74 -28.65 17.58
C SER A 336 35.69 -27.46 17.41
N SER A 337 35.35 -26.50 16.54
CA SER A 337 36.17 -25.31 16.29
C SER A 337 35.98 -24.20 17.33
N GLY A 338 34.91 -24.28 18.13
CA GLY A 338 34.62 -23.36 19.22
C GLY A 338 35.60 -23.50 20.39
N SER A 339 35.83 -22.41 21.12
CA SER A 339 36.70 -22.40 22.32
C SER A 339 36.08 -23.13 23.51
N ASP A 340 34.76 -23.25 23.54
CA ASP A 340 34.03 -23.86 24.65
C ASP A 340 33.62 -25.30 24.33
N SER A 341 33.71 -26.18 25.32
CA SER A 341 33.18 -27.53 25.21
C SER A 341 31.66 -27.50 25.03
N VAL A 342 31.18 -28.04 23.91
CA VAL A 342 29.75 -28.22 23.64
C VAL A 342 29.21 -29.34 24.52
N ASN A 343 28.04 -29.14 25.12
CA ASN A 343 27.34 -30.15 25.90
C ASN A 343 26.94 -31.31 24.96
N PRO A 344 27.12 -32.58 25.36
CA PRO A 344 26.83 -33.73 24.51
C PRO A 344 25.35 -33.82 24.10
N THR A 345 24.43 -33.35 24.95
CA THR A 345 22.99 -33.31 24.65
C THR A 345 22.66 -32.23 23.62
N ALA A 346 23.28 -31.04 23.72
CA ALA A 346 23.13 -29.99 22.71
C ALA A 346 23.69 -30.45 21.35
N ALA A 347 24.87 -31.08 21.34
CA ALA A 347 25.45 -31.64 20.11
C ALA A 347 24.57 -32.74 19.50
N ALA A 348 24.00 -33.63 20.32
CA ALA A 348 23.08 -34.67 19.86
C ALA A 348 21.80 -34.10 19.26
N LEU A 349 21.20 -33.09 19.90
CA LEU A 349 20.02 -32.37 19.39
C LEU A 349 20.30 -31.67 18.06
N LEU A 350 21.41 -30.93 17.96
CA LEU A 350 21.80 -30.26 16.71
C LEU A 350 22.03 -31.28 15.59
N LYS A 351 22.75 -32.37 15.89
CA LYS A 351 23.00 -33.44 14.93
C LYS A 351 21.69 -34.06 14.45
N GLN A 352 20.80 -34.43 15.38
CA GLN A 352 19.49 -34.98 15.07
C GLN A 352 18.67 -34.03 14.18
N THR A 353 18.64 -32.74 14.49
CA THR A 353 17.95 -31.72 13.68
C THR A 353 18.52 -31.64 12.26
N ILE A 354 19.84 -31.58 12.10
CA ILE A 354 20.45 -31.52 10.75
C ILE A 354 20.25 -32.83 9.97
N GLU A 355 20.29 -33.98 10.65
CA GLU A 355 20.04 -35.29 10.02
C GLU A 355 18.61 -35.43 9.49
N LEU A 356 17.63 -34.88 10.21
CA LEU A 356 16.21 -34.97 9.89
C LEU A 356 15.68 -33.73 9.14
N LEU A 357 16.55 -32.78 8.80
CA LEU A 357 16.19 -31.52 8.16
C LEU A 357 15.61 -31.76 6.75
N ARG A 358 14.31 -31.49 6.59
CA ARG A 358 13.51 -31.77 5.37
C ARG A 358 13.36 -30.54 4.46
N GLY A 359 14.47 -29.87 4.17
CA GLY A 359 14.48 -28.66 3.35
C GLY A 359 14.05 -27.38 4.07
N GLU A 360 13.86 -27.47 5.38
CA GLU A 360 13.83 -26.32 6.29
C GLU A 360 15.22 -25.66 6.36
N ARG A 361 15.26 -24.37 6.69
CA ARG A 361 16.53 -23.69 6.91
C ARG A 361 17.09 -24.08 8.28
N ALA A 362 18.39 -24.34 8.33
CA ALA A 362 19.06 -24.86 9.51
C ALA A 362 19.06 -23.87 10.69
N ASP A 363 19.15 -22.56 10.41
CA ASP A 363 19.03 -21.49 11.41
C ASP A 363 17.64 -21.50 12.06
N GLU A 364 16.58 -21.51 11.25
CA GLU A 364 15.18 -21.57 11.71
C GLU A 364 14.94 -22.83 12.55
N ALA A 365 15.36 -24.01 12.06
CA ALA A 365 15.16 -25.28 12.78
C ALA A 365 15.90 -25.36 14.12
N VAL A 366 17.05 -24.67 14.25
CA VAL A 366 17.79 -24.59 15.52
C VAL A 366 17.13 -23.61 16.48
N VAL A 367 16.59 -22.50 15.99
CA VAL A 367 15.83 -21.55 16.81
C VAL A 367 14.56 -22.23 17.35
N ASP A 368 13.79 -22.91 16.51
CA ASP A 368 12.60 -23.67 16.92
C ASP A 368 12.92 -24.74 17.98
N LEU A 369 14.11 -25.35 17.89
CA LEU A 369 14.59 -26.31 18.87
C LEU A 369 14.97 -25.65 20.20
N ALA A 370 15.58 -24.46 20.16
CA ALA A 370 15.87 -23.69 21.37
C ALA A 370 14.57 -23.24 22.06
N GLU A 371 13.60 -22.75 21.29
CA GLU A 371 12.25 -22.41 21.80
C GLU A 371 11.55 -23.62 22.41
N LEU A 372 11.67 -24.79 21.80
CA LEU A 372 11.13 -26.04 22.36
C LEU A 372 11.78 -26.38 23.71
N ALA A 373 13.08 -26.14 23.88
CA ALA A 373 13.78 -26.34 25.15
C ALA A 373 13.23 -25.42 26.25
N VAL A 374 12.94 -24.17 25.92
CA VAL A 374 12.40 -23.16 26.84
C VAL A 374 10.95 -23.48 27.20
N ALA A 375 10.11 -23.75 26.20
CA ALA A 375 8.71 -24.14 26.39
C ALA A 375 8.58 -25.40 27.25
N ARG A 376 9.54 -26.33 27.13
CA ARG A 376 9.58 -27.54 27.95
C ARG A 376 9.81 -27.26 29.43
N ARG A 377 10.61 -26.24 29.75
CA ARG A 377 10.82 -25.74 31.13
C ARG A 377 9.62 -24.95 31.66
N GLY A 378 8.58 -24.75 30.82
CA GLY A 378 7.40 -23.95 31.14
C GLY A 378 7.68 -22.45 31.11
N GLU A 379 8.73 -22.04 30.40
CA GLU A 379 9.11 -20.65 30.20
C GLU A 379 8.76 -20.21 28.78
N VAL A 380 8.63 -18.90 28.54
CA VAL A 380 8.46 -18.32 27.21
C VAL A 380 9.74 -17.59 26.81
N VAL A 381 10.12 -17.67 25.54
CA VAL A 381 11.29 -16.95 25.01
C VAL A 381 10.90 -15.51 24.70
N ALA A 382 11.68 -14.57 25.23
CA ALA A 382 11.64 -13.18 24.82
C ALA A 382 12.93 -12.81 24.08
N HIS A 383 12.81 -12.50 22.79
CA HIS A 383 13.90 -11.93 22.02
C HIS A 383 14.02 -10.45 22.36
N VAL A 384 15.18 -10.05 22.87
CA VAL A 384 15.42 -8.67 23.31
C VAL A 384 16.55 -8.08 22.48
N GLY A 385 16.24 -7.05 21.70
CA GLY A 385 17.21 -6.21 21.01
C GLY A 385 17.66 -5.06 21.90
N ALA A 386 18.97 -4.88 22.05
CA ALA A 386 19.57 -3.75 22.75
C ALA A 386 20.81 -3.23 22.03
N ALA A 387 21.11 -1.93 22.17
CA ALA A 387 22.30 -1.34 21.57
C ALA A 387 23.64 -1.80 22.21
N ALA A 388 23.57 -2.31 23.45
CA ALA A 388 24.71 -2.81 24.21
C ALA A 388 24.25 -3.91 25.17
N ASP A 389 25.21 -4.60 25.80
CA ASP A 389 24.91 -5.64 26.78
C ASP A 389 24.19 -5.07 28.01
N LEU A 390 23.30 -5.87 28.59
CA LEU A 390 22.52 -5.49 29.77
C LEU A 390 23.28 -5.84 31.04
N THR A 391 23.19 -4.98 32.05
CA THR A 391 23.69 -5.33 33.39
C THR A 391 22.85 -6.46 34.00
N ASP A 392 23.43 -7.25 34.90
CA ASP A 392 22.71 -8.33 35.60
C ASP A 392 21.44 -7.84 36.30
N ALA A 393 21.49 -6.61 36.84
CA ALA A 393 20.36 -5.96 37.47
C ALA A 393 19.23 -5.65 36.46
N GLN A 394 19.58 -5.14 35.27
CA GLN A 394 18.61 -4.88 34.20
C GLN A 394 18.02 -6.16 33.64
N ARG A 395 18.84 -7.20 33.42
CA ARG A 395 18.38 -8.52 32.97
C ARG A 395 17.38 -9.12 33.96
N THR A 396 17.72 -9.13 35.26
CA THR A 396 16.84 -9.64 36.32
C THR A 396 15.52 -8.86 36.35
N ARG A 397 15.59 -7.53 36.32
CA ARG A 397 14.41 -6.66 36.33
C ARG A 397 13.52 -6.91 35.11
N LEU A 398 14.11 -7.02 33.93
CA LEU A 398 13.38 -7.30 32.69
C LEU A 398 12.67 -8.65 32.75
N THR A 399 13.35 -9.70 33.25
CA THR A 399 12.75 -11.03 33.43
C THR A 399 11.55 -10.98 34.36
N GLU A 400 11.66 -10.31 35.50
CA GLU A 400 10.56 -10.16 36.46
C GLU A 400 9.36 -9.40 35.89
N VAL A 401 9.62 -8.32 35.14
CA VAL A 401 8.57 -7.49 34.53
C VAL A 401 7.85 -8.28 33.42
N LEU A 402 8.59 -8.92 32.51
CA LEU A 402 8.00 -9.73 31.45
C LEU A 402 7.24 -10.93 32.01
N SER A 403 7.77 -11.58 33.05
CA SER A 403 7.07 -12.70 33.69
C SER A 403 5.74 -12.27 34.32
N ARG A 404 5.66 -11.03 34.81
CA ARG A 404 4.42 -10.44 35.34
C ARG A 404 3.43 -10.09 34.23
N ILE A 405 3.91 -9.58 33.09
CA ILE A 405 3.09 -9.22 31.93
C ILE A 405 2.44 -10.46 31.30
N TYR A 406 3.24 -11.50 31.05
CA TYR A 406 2.79 -12.71 30.35
C TYR A 406 2.25 -13.80 31.29
N GLY A 407 2.48 -13.68 32.61
CA GLY A 407 1.97 -14.63 33.61
C GLY A 407 2.73 -15.97 33.65
N GLN A 408 3.88 -16.04 33.00
CA GLN A 408 4.74 -17.22 32.90
C GLN A 408 6.20 -16.81 33.12
N PRO A 409 7.08 -17.69 33.59
CA PRO A 409 8.51 -17.42 33.59
C PRO A 409 9.00 -17.11 32.16
N VAL A 410 9.90 -16.14 32.02
CA VAL A 410 10.43 -15.71 30.72
C VAL A 410 11.93 -15.91 30.67
N SER A 411 12.41 -16.60 29.63
CA SER A 411 13.83 -16.66 29.28
C SER A 411 14.17 -15.52 28.31
N ILE A 412 15.19 -14.73 28.65
CA ILE A 412 15.60 -13.57 27.85
C ILE A 412 16.75 -13.98 26.92
N GLN A 413 16.50 -13.85 25.62
CA GLN A 413 17.53 -13.97 24.61
C GLN A 413 17.95 -12.59 24.11
N LEU A 414 19.13 -12.14 24.55
CA LEU A 414 19.67 -10.84 24.19
C LEU A 414 20.39 -10.89 22.84
N ASN A 415 19.95 -10.05 21.91
CA ASN A 415 20.64 -9.73 20.67
C ASN A 415 21.18 -8.29 20.72
N ILE A 416 22.46 -8.11 20.43
CA ILE A 416 23.09 -6.79 20.47
C ILE A 416 23.03 -6.19 19.06
N ASP A 417 22.19 -5.17 18.89
CA ASP A 417 22.05 -4.44 17.64
C ASP A 417 22.38 -2.94 17.84
N PRO A 418 23.57 -2.49 17.41
CA PRO A 418 23.98 -1.09 17.47
C PRO A 418 23.05 -0.13 16.71
N GLU A 419 22.25 -0.59 15.74
CA GLU A 419 21.35 0.25 14.96
C GLU A 419 20.16 0.78 15.77
N LEU A 420 19.83 0.13 16.89
CA LEU A 420 18.76 0.57 17.80
C LEU A 420 19.09 1.90 18.51
N LEU A 421 20.37 2.29 18.55
CA LEU A 421 20.95 3.48 19.21
C LEU A 421 20.76 3.53 20.74
N GLY A 422 19.70 2.94 21.29
CA GLY A 422 19.39 2.84 22.71
C GLY A 422 17.92 2.43 22.94
N GLY A 423 17.55 2.22 24.20
CA GLY A 423 16.28 1.59 24.57
C GLY A 423 16.32 0.07 24.40
N LEU A 424 15.14 -0.55 24.32
CA LEU A 424 14.97 -1.99 24.11
C LEU A 424 13.89 -2.23 23.06
N GLU A 425 14.09 -3.28 22.26
CA GLU A 425 13.05 -3.90 21.45
C GLU A 425 12.81 -5.30 22.02
N ILE A 426 11.56 -5.66 22.27
CA ILE A 426 11.21 -6.95 22.88
C ILE A 426 10.18 -7.63 22.00
N ALA A 427 10.47 -8.84 21.53
CA ALA A 427 9.54 -9.68 20.80
C ALA A 427 9.26 -10.96 21.61
N VAL A 428 7.98 -11.26 21.84
CA VAL A 428 7.50 -12.46 22.53
C VAL A 428 6.37 -13.07 21.71
N GLY A 429 6.64 -14.21 21.07
CA GLY A 429 5.71 -14.80 20.10
C GLY A 429 5.39 -13.81 18.97
N ASP A 430 4.11 -13.49 18.79
CA ASP A 430 3.61 -12.56 17.77
C ASP A 430 3.55 -11.09 18.25
N GLU A 431 3.89 -10.82 19.51
CA GLU A 431 3.81 -9.47 20.09
C GLU A 431 5.19 -8.80 20.13
N VAL A 432 5.25 -7.53 19.69
CA VAL A 432 6.46 -6.70 19.72
C VAL A 432 6.21 -5.45 20.54
N ILE A 433 7.05 -5.22 21.54
CA ILE A 433 7.11 -4.01 22.36
C ILE A 433 8.41 -3.29 22.03
N ASP A 434 8.30 -2.21 21.26
CA ASP A 434 9.46 -1.46 20.78
C ASP A 434 9.57 -0.10 21.50
N GLY A 435 10.64 0.04 22.27
CA GLY A 435 11.05 1.26 22.95
C GLY A 435 12.31 1.90 22.40
N SER A 436 12.80 1.44 21.25
CA SER A 436 14.08 1.85 20.69
C SER A 436 14.08 3.32 20.25
N ILE A 437 15.26 3.93 20.32
CA ILE A 437 15.45 5.31 19.86
C ILE A 437 15.32 5.40 18.34
N SER A 438 15.82 4.40 17.61
CA SER A 438 15.68 4.30 16.14
C SER A 438 14.20 4.36 15.72
N SER A 439 13.33 3.59 16.36
CA SER A 439 11.89 3.61 16.07
C SER A 439 11.20 4.90 16.47
N ARG A 440 11.58 5.50 17.62
CA ARG A 440 11.09 6.84 17.99
C ARG A 440 11.51 7.92 16.98
N LEU A 441 12.72 7.84 16.41
CA LEU A 441 13.19 8.74 15.35
C LEU A 441 12.45 8.49 14.02
N ALA A 442 12.20 7.24 13.66
CA ALA A 442 11.40 6.87 12.49
C ALA A 442 9.96 7.40 12.63
N ALA A 443 9.34 7.26 13.80
CA ALA A 443 8.04 7.83 14.12
C ALA A 443 8.04 9.38 14.03
N ALA A 444 9.10 10.03 14.51
CA ALA A 444 9.25 11.48 14.39
C ALA A 444 9.38 11.94 12.93
N ARG A 445 10.10 11.18 12.08
CA ARG A 445 10.26 11.49 10.65
C ARG A 445 8.96 11.29 9.87
N THR A 446 8.19 10.25 10.18
CA THR A 446 6.89 9.98 9.53
C THR A 446 5.78 10.92 9.99
N GLY A 447 5.88 11.46 11.20
CA GLY A 447 4.95 12.47 11.74
C GLY A 447 5.16 13.90 11.23
N LEU A 448 6.11 14.12 10.32
CA LEU A 448 6.33 15.44 9.72
C LEU A 448 5.14 15.83 8.84
N PRO A 449 4.69 17.10 8.87
CA PRO A 449 3.59 17.56 8.04
C PRO A 449 3.99 17.60 6.55
N ASP A 450 3.09 17.12 5.69
CA ASP A 450 3.17 17.22 4.21
C ASP A 450 3.18 18.67 3.69
#